data_AF-A0A1Q9RVQ1-F1
#
_entry.id   AF-A0A1Q9RVQ1-F1
#
_cell.length_a   1.000
_cell.length_b   1.000
_cell.length_c   1.000
_cell.angle_alpha   90.00
_cell.angle_beta   90.00
_cell.angle_gamma   90.00
#
_symmetry.space_group_name_H-M   'P 1'
#
loop_
_entity.id
_entity.type
_entity.pdbx_description
1 polymer ?
#
loop_
_entity_poly.entity_id
_entity_poly.type
_entity_poly.pdbx_seq_one_letter_code
_entity_poly.pdbx_strand_id
1 'polypeptide(L)'
;MRVIGPVHALSCAALVVRVRQQLQRAPHVILDLSSVTCLDPQVAPDLRALHAMAVDCGTHLHIAVENEQVCDRLHRLDLGERVVAGTADAVLAGLARRNG
;
A
#
# COMPACT_ATOMS: atom_id res chain seq x y z
N MET A 1 -2.35 7.22 3.90
CA MET A 1 -2.89 7.90 2.71
C MET A 1 -3.98 7.03 2.11
N ARG A 2 -5.18 7.59 1.93
CA ARG A 2 -6.33 6.88 1.35
C ARG A 2 -6.36 7.01 -0.17
N VAL A 3 -6.66 5.91 -0.86
CA VAL A 3 -6.92 5.87 -2.31
C VAL A 3 -8.37 5.43 -2.51
N ILE A 4 -9.09 6.15 -3.37
CA ILE A 4 -10.51 5.94 -3.64
C ILE A 4 -10.68 5.69 -5.14
N GLY A 5 -11.46 4.66 -5.47
CA GLY A 5 -11.77 4.32 -6.85
C GLY A 5 -10.75 3.40 -7.51
N PRO A 6 -10.88 3.14 -8.82
CA PRO A 6 -10.02 2.22 -9.55
C PRO A 6 -8.58 2.74 -9.61
N VAL A 7 -7.61 1.83 -9.48
CA VAL A 7 -6.18 2.16 -9.62
C VAL A 7 -5.66 1.62 -10.96
N HIS A 8 -5.44 2.57 -11.87
CA HIS A 8 -4.86 2.38 -13.21
C HIS A 8 -3.49 3.07 -13.32
N ALA A 9 -2.73 2.82 -14.39
CA ALA A 9 -1.35 3.31 -14.57
C ALA A 9 -1.16 4.81 -14.25
N LEU A 10 -1.98 5.69 -14.84
CA LEU A 10 -1.88 7.15 -14.61
C LEU A 10 -2.16 7.53 -13.14
N SER A 11 -3.19 6.96 -12.52
CA SER A 11 -3.49 7.20 -11.09
C SER A 11 -2.40 6.64 -10.18
N CYS A 12 -1.77 5.53 -10.58
CA CYS A 12 -0.67 4.90 -9.86
C CYS A 12 0.58 5.77 -9.86
N ALA A 13 0.93 6.40 -10.98
CA ALA A 13 2.06 7.31 -11.05
C ALA A 13 1.93 8.48 -10.05
N ALA A 14 0.73 9.09 -9.97
CA ALA A 14 0.45 10.14 -9.00
C ALA A 14 0.50 9.64 -7.55
N LEU A 15 0.00 8.42 -7.31
CA LEU A 15 0.09 7.73 -6.02
C LEU A 15 1.56 7.53 -5.61
N VAL A 16 2.40 7.00 -6.49
CA VAL A 16 3.83 6.77 -6.22
C VAL A 16 4.53 8.05 -5.81
N VAL A 17 4.33 9.16 -6.53
CA VAL A 17 4.95 10.45 -6.19
C VAL A 17 4.56 10.89 -4.78
N ARG A 18 3.28 10.78 -4.42
CA ARG A 18 2.80 11.18 -3.09
C ARG A 18 3.36 10.29 -1.99
N VAL A 19 3.38 8.97 -2.18
CA VAL A 19 3.92 8.04 -1.17
C VAL A 19 5.42 8.23 -1.00
N ARG A 20 6.18 8.44 -2.09
CA ARG A 20 7.62 8.74 -2.02
C ARG A 20 7.93 9.92 -1.11
N GLN A 21 7.14 11.00 -1.15
CA GLN A 21 7.31 12.14 -0.25
C GLN A 21 7.10 11.78 1.23
N GLN A 22 6.25 10.78 1.52
CA GLN A 22 6.00 10.31 2.89
C GLN A 22 7.10 9.36 3.38
N LEU A 23 7.68 8.54 2.50
CA LEU A 23 8.76 7.60 2.86
C LEU A 23 9.98 8.32 3.47
N GLN A 24 10.23 9.57 3.08
CA GLN A 24 11.34 10.36 3.62
C GLN A 24 11.02 11.05 4.96
N ARG A 25 9.78 10.93 5.45
CA ARG A 25 9.26 11.74 6.58
C ARG A 25 8.76 10.91 7.76
N ALA A 26 8.48 9.62 7.56
CA ALA A 26 7.89 8.77 8.58
C ALA A 26 8.43 7.34 8.51
N PRO A 27 8.68 6.67 9.66
CA PRO A 27 9.13 5.28 9.70
C PRO A 27 8.04 4.28 9.30
N HIS A 28 6.78 4.68 9.33
CA HIS A 28 5.63 3.88 8.91
C HIS A 28 4.76 4.70 7.96
N VAL A 29 4.41 4.11 6.82
CA VAL A 29 3.48 4.69 5.85
C VAL A 29 2.39 3.67 5.58
N ILE A 30 1.12 4.10 5.71
CA ILE A 30 -0.04 3.26 5.41
C ILE A 30 -0.61 3.72 4.07
N LEU A 31 -0.64 2.84 3.09
CA LEU A 31 -1.37 2.99 1.85
C LEU A 31 -2.71 2.28 1.98
N ASP A 32 -3.77 3.05 2.09
CA ASP A 32 -5.09 2.52 2.34
C ASP A 32 -5.89 2.42 1.04
N LEU A 33 -6.04 1.18 0.57
CA LEU A 33 -6.73 0.77 -0.66
C LEU A 33 -8.10 0.13 -0.38
N SER A 34 -8.63 0.24 0.84
CA SER A 34 -9.92 -0.38 1.19
C SER A 34 -11.13 0.16 0.36
N SER A 35 -11.02 1.34 -0.26
CA SER A 35 -12.01 1.89 -1.22
C SER A 35 -11.63 1.64 -2.70
N VAL A 36 -10.61 0.84 -2.97
CA VAL A 36 -10.21 0.49 -4.33
C VAL A 36 -11.01 -0.73 -4.79
N THR A 37 -11.68 -0.58 -5.93
CA THR A 37 -12.56 -1.61 -6.50
C THR A 37 -11.84 -2.49 -7.52
N CYS A 38 -10.77 -1.98 -8.15
CA CYS A 38 -9.95 -2.76 -9.06
C CYS A 38 -8.50 -2.25 -9.10
N LEU A 39 -7.58 -3.17 -9.40
CA LEU A 39 -6.16 -2.91 -9.58
C LEU A 39 -5.75 -3.42 -10.96
N ASP A 40 -5.32 -2.51 -11.83
CA ASP A 40 -4.80 -2.84 -13.15
C ASP A 40 -3.45 -3.56 -13.02
N PRO A 41 -3.23 -4.74 -13.63
CA PRO A 41 -1.95 -5.43 -13.54
C PRO A 41 -0.76 -4.61 -14.04
N GLN A 42 -0.97 -3.60 -14.91
CA GLN A 42 0.10 -2.71 -15.36
C GLN A 42 0.72 -1.85 -14.25
N VAL A 43 0.05 -1.71 -13.09
CA VAL A 43 0.56 -0.93 -11.95
C VAL A 43 1.53 -1.71 -11.07
N ALA A 44 1.70 -3.01 -11.32
CA ALA A 44 2.56 -3.87 -10.52
C ALA A 44 4.02 -3.40 -10.43
N PRO A 45 4.69 -2.98 -11.53
CA PRO A 45 6.06 -2.49 -11.46
C PRO A 45 6.18 -1.25 -10.56
N ASP A 46 5.20 -0.35 -10.62
CA ASP A 46 5.17 0.87 -9.82
C ASP A 46 5.04 0.57 -8.31
N LEU A 47 4.14 -0.33 -7.95
CA LEU A 47 3.95 -0.74 -6.56
C LEU A 47 5.16 -1.50 -6.00
N ARG A 48 5.80 -2.35 -6.81
CA ARG A 48 7.05 -3.03 -6.43
C ARG A 48 8.19 -2.03 -6.26
N ALA A 49 8.34 -1.09 -7.17
CA ALA A 49 9.34 -0.03 -7.05
C ALA A 49 9.11 0.81 -5.80
N LEU A 50 7.86 1.12 -5.48
CA LEU A 50 7.51 1.84 -4.26
C LEU A 50 7.86 1.04 -2.99
N HIS A 51 7.62 -0.27 -2.99
CA HIS A 51 8.01 -1.14 -1.89
C HIS A 51 9.55 -1.20 -1.72
N ALA A 52 10.29 -1.39 -2.81
CA ALA A 52 11.75 -1.37 -2.78
C ALA A 52 12.30 -0.06 -2.22
N MET A 53 11.76 1.07 -2.67
CA MET A 53 12.12 2.38 -2.12
C MET A 53 11.81 2.52 -0.63
N ALA A 54 10.70 1.97 -0.15
CA ALA A 54 10.38 1.99 1.27
C ALA A 54 11.45 1.23 2.08
N VAL A 55 11.90 0.08 1.58
CA VAL A 55 13.01 -0.69 2.17
C VAL A 55 14.30 0.14 2.19
N ASP A 56 14.67 0.77 1.07
CA ASP A 56 15.87 1.60 0.98
C ASP A 56 15.83 2.80 1.93
N CYS A 57 14.64 3.35 2.19
CA CYS A 57 14.43 4.46 3.13
C CYS A 57 14.32 3.99 4.59
N GLY A 58 14.45 2.70 4.89
CA GLY A 58 14.21 2.16 6.24
C GLY A 58 12.76 2.35 6.72
N THR A 59 11.81 2.48 5.80
CA THR A 59 10.39 2.76 6.07
C THR A 59 9.53 1.52 5.87
N HIS A 60 8.61 1.29 6.81
CA HIS A 60 7.61 0.25 6.69
C HIS A 60 6.38 0.75 5.92
N LEU A 61 6.26 0.35 4.65
CA LEU A 61 5.05 0.53 3.87
C LEU A 61 4.05 -0.59 4.17
N HIS A 62 2.88 -0.23 4.70
CA HIS A 62 1.75 -1.12 4.98
C HIS A 62 0.64 -0.87 3.96
N ILE A 63 -0.02 -1.91 3.50
CA ILE A 63 -1.12 -1.80 2.55
C ILE A 63 -2.41 -2.32 3.21
N ALA A 64 -3.40 -1.47 3.39
CA ALA A 64 -4.72 -1.88 3.86
C ALA A 64 -5.64 -2.12 2.66
N VAL A 65 -6.38 -3.24 2.63
CA VAL A 65 -7.30 -3.58 1.54
C VAL A 65 -8.50 -4.37 2.05
N GLU A 66 -9.72 -4.02 1.62
CA GLU A 66 -10.95 -4.76 1.95
C GLU A 66 -11.44 -5.63 0.79
N ASN A 67 -11.14 -5.24 -0.44
CA ASN A 67 -11.58 -5.98 -1.61
C ASN A 67 -10.70 -7.23 -1.81
N GLU A 68 -11.29 -8.42 -1.66
CA GLU A 68 -10.61 -9.72 -1.79
C GLU A 68 -9.91 -9.89 -3.15
N GLN A 69 -10.54 -9.45 -4.25
CA GLN A 69 -9.92 -9.57 -5.58
C GLN A 69 -8.68 -8.67 -5.72
N VAL A 70 -8.69 -7.49 -5.10
CA VAL A 70 -7.53 -6.60 -5.05
C VAL A 70 -6.46 -7.20 -4.14
N CYS A 71 -6.85 -7.79 -3.00
CA CYS A 71 -5.96 -8.50 -2.08
C CYS A 71 -5.23 -9.66 -2.78
N ASP A 72 -5.97 -10.55 -3.45
CA ASP A 72 -5.43 -11.67 -4.22
C ASP A 72 -4.49 -11.20 -5.34
N ARG A 73 -4.79 -10.04 -5.94
CA ARG A 73 -3.91 -9.47 -6.94
C ARG A 73 -2.62 -8.98 -6.30
N LEU A 74 -2.67 -8.27 -5.17
CA LEU A 74 -1.48 -7.83 -4.45
C LEU A 74 -0.61 -9.02 -3.99
N HIS A 75 -1.23 -10.10 -3.52
CA HIS A 75 -0.52 -11.35 -3.19
C HIS A 75 0.22 -11.92 -4.40
N ARG A 76 -0.44 -12.01 -5.56
CA ARG A 76 0.18 -12.47 -6.81
C ARG A 76 1.28 -11.54 -7.36
N LEU A 77 1.39 -10.32 -6.83
CA LEU A 77 2.41 -9.35 -7.22
C LEU A 77 3.62 -9.34 -6.27
N ASP A 78 3.70 -10.29 -5.33
CA ASP A 78 4.73 -10.38 -4.28
C ASP A 78 4.71 -9.19 -3.31
N LEU A 79 3.55 -8.53 -3.18
CA LEU A 79 3.33 -7.44 -2.23
C LEU A 79 2.61 -7.90 -0.96
N GLY A 80 2.25 -9.20 -0.90
CA GLY A 80 1.34 -9.80 0.07
C GLY A 80 1.78 -9.73 1.53
N GLU A 81 3.08 -9.82 1.82
CA GLU A 81 3.59 -9.89 3.20
C GLU A 81 3.26 -8.66 4.05
N ARG A 82 2.92 -7.53 3.41
CA ARG A 82 2.57 -6.28 4.06
C ARG A 82 1.14 -5.84 3.78
N VAL A 83 0.32 -6.74 3.24
CA VAL A 83 -1.11 -6.54 3.04
C VAL A 83 -1.85 -6.91 4.32
N VAL A 84 -2.66 -6.00 4.81
CA VAL A 84 -3.60 -6.22 5.90
C VAL A 84 -5.00 -6.15 5.34
N ALA A 85 -5.75 -7.24 5.51
CA ALA A 85 -7.18 -7.24 5.22
C ALA A 85 -7.88 -6.27 6.18
N GLY A 86 -8.52 -5.23 5.63
CA GLY A 86 -9.21 -4.18 6.38
C GLY A 86 -8.81 -2.76 5.99
N THR A 87 -9.00 -1.84 6.93
CA THR A 87 -8.77 -0.39 6.77
C THR A 87 -7.43 0.05 7.34
N ALA A 88 -7.08 1.32 7.15
CA ALA A 88 -5.93 1.92 7.85
C ALA A 88 -6.00 1.75 9.38
N ASP A 89 -7.19 1.80 9.98
CA ASP A 89 -7.37 1.62 11.42
C ASP A 89 -7.01 0.21 11.88
N ALA A 90 -7.31 -0.81 11.05
CA ALA A 90 -6.90 -2.19 11.33
C ALA A 90 -5.38 -2.34 11.35
N VAL A 91 -4.68 -1.66 10.43
CA VAL A 91 -3.21 -1.59 10.41
C VAL A 91 -2.69 -0.90 11.67
N LEU A 92 -3.24 0.28 12.02
CA LEU A 92 -2.84 1.03 13.20
C LEU A 92 -3.05 0.24 14.50
N ALA A 93 -4.18 -0.44 14.65
CA ALA A 93 -4.45 -1.33 15.79
C ALA A 93 -3.47 -2.51 15.84
N GLY A 94 -3.04 -3.03 14.68
CA GLY A 94 -2.00 -4.04 14.58
C GLY A 94 -0.62 -3.53 15.04
N LEU A 95 -0.26 -2.30 14.67
CA LEU A 95 0.99 -1.67 15.07
C LEU A 95 1.02 -1.34 16.57
N ALA A 96 -0.07 -0.80 17.11
CA ALA A 96 -0.20 -0.48 18.53
C ALA A 96 0.03 -1.71 19.41
N ARG A 97 -0.47 -2.88 19.00
CA ARG A 97 -0.27 -4.15 19.74
C ARG A 97 1.16 -4.70 19.69
N ARG A 98 1.96 -4.32 18.69
CA ARG A 98 3.36 -4.79 18.54
C ARG A 98 4.36 -3.90 19.25
N ASN A 99 3.98 -2.66 19.56
CA ASN A 99 4.82 -1.64 20.18
C ASN A 99 4.46 -1.33 21.64
N GLY A 100 3.44 -2.01 22.19
CA GLY A 100 3.00 -1.89 23.58
C GLY A 100 3.38 -3.07 24.45
#